data_AF-A0A970YXF7-F1
#
_entry.id   AF-A0A970YXF7-F1
#
_cell.length_a   1.000
_cell.length_b   1.000
_cell.length_c   1.000
_cell.angle_alpha   90.00
_cell.angle_beta   90.00
_cell.angle_gamma   90.00
#
_symmetry.space_group_name_H-M   'P 1'
#
loop_
_entity.id
_entity.type
_entity.pdbx_description
1 polymer ?
#
loop_
_entity_poly.entity_id
_entity_poly.type
_entity_poly.pdbx_seq_one_letter_code
_entity_poly.pdbx_strand_id
1 'polypeptide(L)'
;MKIKTSGYLFALLLLLLSCKEKSTEPESGLIVKPTVKISTTNYSSALFNSTFPDTASLHRISQAYSNDFSEETKAKFAVYMKSEVLKLGGDLGVFESALYKSGCFSSQMPVLPTYAEQAKYENKNVWIIQYTRSQGGSGFGHYHFFAIGLEKLDTLAWGSCR
;
A
#
# COMPACT_ATOMS: atom_id res chain seq x y z
N MET A 1 -41.82 -30.11 46.88
CA MET A 1 -41.42 -30.45 45.50
C MET A 1 -41.42 -29.15 44.70
N LYS A 2 -40.26 -28.62 44.30
CA LYS A 2 -40.13 -27.39 43.51
C LYS A 2 -39.27 -27.70 42.29
N ILE A 3 -39.88 -27.62 41.11
CA ILE A 3 -39.22 -27.82 39.82
C ILE A 3 -38.52 -26.50 39.47
N LYS A 4 -37.19 -26.53 39.31
CA LYS A 4 -36.40 -25.41 38.78
C LYS A 4 -36.27 -25.60 37.27
N THR A 5 -37.02 -24.86 36.47
CA THR A 5 -36.82 -24.80 35.02
C THR A 5 -35.99 -23.59 34.63
N SER A 6 -34.84 -23.90 34.01
CA SER A 6 -34.32 -23.32 32.77
C SER A 6 -34.25 -21.80 32.66
N GLY A 7 -33.08 -21.25 32.99
CA GLY A 7 -32.68 -19.86 32.72
C GLY A 7 -31.39 -19.73 31.92
N TYR A 8 -30.99 -20.77 31.17
CA TYR A 8 -29.70 -20.78 30.45
C TYR A 8 -29.80 -21.03 28.94
N LEU A 9 -31.01 -21.13 28.37
CA LEU A 9 -31.16 -21.47 26.96
C LEU A 9 -31.36 -20.28 26.01
N PHE A 10 -31.48 -19.05 26.52
CA PHE A 10 -31.77 -17.89 25.65
C PHE A 10 -30.57 -16.98 25.36
N ALA A 11 -29.46 -17.14 26.09
CA ALA A 11 -28.26 -16.30 25.88
C ALA A 11 -27.30 -16.85 24.79
N LEU A 12 -27.47 -18.11 24.36
CA LEU A 12 -26.57 -18.72 23.37
C LEU A 12 -27.01 -18.50 21.91
N LEU A 13 -28.22 -17.99 21.67
CA LEU A 13 -28.77 -17.83 20.31
C LEU A 13 -28.41 -16.50 19.64
N LEU A 14 -27.92 -15.50 20.39
CA LEU A 14 -27.56 -14.18 19.84
C LEU A 14 -26.12 -14.10 19.30
N LEU A 15 -25.27 -15.11 19.53
CA LEU A 15 -23.89 -15.15 19.03
C LEU A 15 -23.74 -15.76 17.63
N LEU A 16 -24.82 -16.28 17.03
CA LEU A 16 -24.79 -16.93 15.71
C LEU A 16 -25.37 -16.07 14.56
N LEU A 17 -25.75 -14.82 14.85
CA LEU A 17 -26.26 -13.88 13.83
C LEU A 17 -25.23 -12.84 13.34
N SER A 18 -23.96 -12.90 13.77
CA SER A 18 -22.85 -12.25 13.03
C SER A 18 -22.45 -13.09 11.83
N CYS A 19 -23.44 -13.40 10.98
CA CYS A 19 -23.25 -14.04 9.70
C CYS A 19 -23.00 -12.93 8.67
N LYS A 20 -21.70 -12.70 8.41
CA LYS A 20 -21.15 -12.10 7.20
C LYS A 20 -21.93 -10.90 6.65
N GLU A 21 -21.58 -9.70 7.13
CA GLU A 21 -21.53 -8.58 6.19
C GLU A 21 -20.63 -9.03 5.04
N LYS A 22 -21.24 -9.28 3.87
CA LYS A 22 -20.52 -9.26 2.61
C LYS A 22 -19.75 -7.95 2.62
N SER A 23 -18.44 -8.04 2.76
CA SER A 23 -17.54 -6.92 2.54
C SER A 23 -18.01 -6.22 1.26
N THR A 24 -18.53 -5.01 1.41
CA THR A 24 -18.90 -4.09 0.34
C THR A 24 -17.67 -3.39 -0.20
N GLU A 25 -16.49 -3.99 -0.08
CA GLU A 25 -15.33 -3.48 -0.80
C GLU A 25 -15.53 -3.75 -2.28
N PRO A 26 -15.55 -2.71 -3.12
CA PRO A 26 -15.53 -2.93 -4.55
C PRO A 26 -14.29 -3.77 -4.85
N GLU A 27 -14.49 -4.96 -5.44
CA GLU A 27 -13.38 -5.72 -5.98
C GLU A 27 -12.61 -4.78 -6.90
N SER A 28 -11.37 -4.46 -6.54
CA SER A 28 -10.60 -3.39 -7.19
C SER A 28 -10.31 -3.67 -8.67
N GLY A 29 -10.70 -4.84 -9.18
CA GLY A 29 -10.39 -5.32 -10.53
C GLY A 29 -8.91 -5.54 -10.76
N LEU A 30 -8.09 -5.52 -9.71
CA LEU A 30 -6.64 -5.70 -9.79
C LEU A 30 -6.29 -7.20 -9.70
N ILE A 31 -5.59 -7.70 -10.72
CA ILE A 31 -4.98 -9.04 -10.76
C ILE A 31 -3.94 -9.18 -9.64
N VAL A 32 -3.07 -8.18 -9.48
CA VAL A 32 -2.05 -8.13 -8.42
C VAL A 32 -2.09 -6.75 -7.77
N LYS A 33 -1.94 -6.72 -6.45
CA LYS A 33 -2.08 -5.52 -5.62
C LYS A 33 -0.71 -5.01 -5.15
N PRO A 34 -0.49 -3.69 -5.10
CA PRO A 34 0.72 -3.12 -4.49
C PRO A 34 0.77 -3.47 -3.00
N THR A 35 1.96 -3.53 -2.41
CA THR A 35 2.07 -3.74 -0.96
C THR A 35 1.87 -2.43 -0.22
N VAL A 36 1.04 -2.43 0.82
CA VAL A 36 0.90 -1.34 1.77
C VAL A 36 1.08 -1.89 3.18
N LYS A 37 1.96 -1.30 3.98
CA LYS A 37 2.15 -1.73 5.37
C LYS A 37 2.61 -0.59 6.28
N ILE A 38 2.52 -0.83 7.58
CA ILE A 38 3.13 0.00 8.62
C ILE A 38 4.16 -0.87 9.34
N SER A 39 5.34 -0.33 9.62
CA SER A 39 6.37 -1.02 10.38
C SER A 39 6.98 -0.11 11.44
N THR A 40 7.62 -0.74 12.43
CA THR A 40 8.44 -0.04 13.43
C THR A 40 9.90 0.09 12.98
N THR A 41 10.23 -0.29 11.74
CA THR A 41 11.60 -0.30 11.23
C THR A 41 12.12 1.12 11.13
N ASN A 42 13.36 1.31 11.59
CA ASN A 42 14.10 2.56 11.41
C ASN A 42 15.26 2.31 10.45
N TYR A 43 15.06 2.68 9.20
CA TYR A 43 16.03 2.51 8.14
C TYR A 43 17.17 3.52 8.31
N SER A 44 18.40 3.02 8.39
CA SER A 44 19.58 3.83 8.09
C SER A 44 19.73 4.00 6.59
N SER A 45 20.56 4.95 6.15
CA SER A 45 20.88 5.10 4.71
C SER A 45 21.38 3.80 4.07
N ALA A 46 22.26 3.06 4.75
CA ALA A 46 22.77 1.77 4.26
C ALA A 46 21.66 0.72 4.14
N LEU A 47 20.82 0.57 5.18
CA LEU A 47 19.73 -0.40 5.18
C LEU A 47 18.66 -0.05 4.15
N PHE A 48 18.34 1.24 3.98
CA PHE A 48 17.42 1.72 2.97
C PHE A 48 17.89 1.31 1.56
N ASN A 49 19.16 1.59 1.24
CA ASN A 49 19.72 1.27 -0.08
C ASN A 49 19.89 -0.24 -0.34
N SER A 50 20.07 -1.06 0.70
CA SER A 50 20.14 -2.52 0.54
C SER A 50 18.77 -3.20 0.53
N THR A 51 17.74 -2.55 1.09
CA THR A 51 16.38 -3.09 1.20
C THR A 51 15.52 -2.69 0.01
N PHE A 52 15.71 -1.49 -0.52
CA PHE A 52 14.91 -0.95 -1.60
C PHE A 52 15.65 -1.01 -2.95
N PRO A 53 14.98 -1.44 -4.03
CA PRO A 53 13.54 -1.71 -4.10
C PRO A 53 13.12 -3.01 -3.41
N ASP A 54 11.90 -3.05 -2.91
CA ASP A 54 11.22 -4.31 -2.59
C ASP A 54 11.01 -5.08 -3.91
N THR A 55 11.90 -6.03 -4.17
CA THR A 55 11.98 -6.76 -5.43
C THR A 55 10.78 -7.68 -5.64
N ALA A 56 10.19 -8.22 -4.57
CA ALA A 56 9.06 -9.12 -4.65
C ALA A 56 7.81 -8.40 -5.18
N SER A 57 7.47 -7.24 -4.63
CA SER A 57 6.33 -6.45 -5.10
C SER A 57 6.59 -5.77 -6.42
N LEU A 58 7.83 -5.31 -6.68
CA LEU A 58 8.23 -4.84 -8.01
C LEU A 58 7.96 -5.93 -9.06
N HIS A 59 8.50 -7.13 -8.86
CA HIS A 59 8.41 -8.22 -9.83
C HIS A 59 6.98 -8.63 -10.13
N ARG A 60 6.14 -8.84 -9.10
CA ARG A 60 4.75 -9.27 -9.28
C ARG A 60 3.91 -8.24 -10.05
N ILE A 61 4.08 -6.95 -9.74
CA ILE A 61 3.35 -5.88 -10.46
C ILE A 61 3.88 -5.72 -11.88
N SER A 62 5.20 -5.68 -12.07
CA SER A 62 5.80 -5.54 -13.40
C SER A 62 5.42 -6.70 -14.33
N GLN A 63 5.29 -7.93 -13.83
CA GLN A 63 4.82 -9.08 -14.62
C GLN A 63 3.33 -8.99 -14.95
N ALA A 64 2.49 -8.67 -13.98
CA ALA A 64 1.03 -8.68 -14.19
C ALA A 64 0.53 -7.53 -15.07
N TYR A 65 1.19 -6.37 -15.01
CA TYR A 65 0.75 -5.13 -15.67
C TYR A 65 1.74 -4.65 -16.72
N SER A 66 2.51 -5.59 -17.28
CA SER A 66 3.60 -5.28 -18.18
C SER A 66 3.10 -4.39 -19.35
N ASN A 67 1.94 -4.68 -19.91
CA ASN A 67 1.40 -3.90 -21.03
C ASN A 67 0.32 -2.88 -20.62
N ASP A 68 0.17 -2.61 -19.33
CA ASP A 68 -0.92 -1.78 -18.80
C ASP A 68 -0.45 -0.77 -17.75
N PHE A 69 0.15 0.32 -18.23
CA PHE A 69 0.48 1.50 -17.44
C PHE A 69 -0.57 2.62 -17.64
N SER A 70 -1.82 2.24 -17.89
CA SER A 70 -2.90 3.19 -18.14
C SER A 70 -3.21 4.03 -16.88
N GLU A 71 -3.73 5.24 -17.09
CA GLU A 71 -4.22 6.08 -15.99
C GLU A 71 -5.37 5.42 -15.22
N GLU A 72 -6.17 4.58 -15.89
CA GLU A 72 -7.22 3.80 -15.23
C GLU A 72 -6.63 2.81 -14.23
N THR A 73 -5.62 2.04 -14.64
CA THR A 73 -4.95 1.08 -13.76
C THR A 73 -4.21 1.80 -12.63
N LYS A 74 -3.51 2.89 -12.93
CA LYS A 74 -2.89 3.76 -11.91
C LYS A 74 -3.92 4.26 -10.89
N ALA A 75 -5.10 4.69 -11.32
CA ALA A 75 -6.17 5.14 -10.44
C ALA A 75 -6.71 4.00 -9.54
N LYS A 76 -6.90 2.79 -10.08
CA LYS A 76 -7.31 1.61 -9.29
C LYS A 76 -6.29 1.26 -8.21
N PHE A 77 -5.00 1.35 -8.53
CA PHE A 77 -3.94 1.17 -7.53
C PHE A 77 -4.00 2.23 -6.44
N ALA A 78 -4.24 3.50 -6.81
CA ALA A 78 -4.40 4.59 -5.84
C ALA A 78 -5.55 4.30 -4.86
N VAL A 79 -6.73 3.92 -5.38
CA VAL A 79 -7.90 3.60 -4.56
C VAL A 79 -7.60 2.44 -3.62
N TYR A 80 -6.98 1.36 -4.14
CA TYR A 80 -6.59 0.23 -3.32
C TYR A 80 -5.62 0.63 -2.21
N MET A 81 -4.55 1.36 -2.52
CA MET A 81 -3.57 1.75 -1.51
C MET A 81 -4.17 2.65 -0.43
N LYS A 82 -5.02 3.61 -0.81
CA LYS A 82 -5.75 4.46 0.15
C LYS A 82 -6.64 3.63 1.07
N SER A 83 -7.36 2.64 0.53
CA SER A 83 -8.16 1.72 1.33
C SER A 83 -7.30 0.96 2.35
N GLU A 84 -6.14 0.44 1.94
CA GLU A 84 -5.23 -0.25 2.85
C GLU A 84 -4.65 0.68 3.92
N VAL A 85 -4.30 1.92 3.58
CA VAL A 85 -3.85 2.92 4.56
C VAL A 85 -4.92 3.19 5.62
N LEU A 86 -6.19 3.33 5.22
CA LEU A 86 -7.30 3.47 6.17
C LEU A 86 -7.44 2.26 7.09
N LYS A 87 -7.38 1.04 6.54
CA LYS A 87 -7.46 -0.20 7.34
C LYS A 87 -6.35 -0.30 8.38
N LEU A 88 -5.17 0.22 8.05
CA LEU A 88 -4.01 0.24 8.92
C LEU A 88 -4.03 1.41 9.93
N GLY A 89 -5.06 2.27 9.90
CA GLY A 89 -5.18 3.43 10.80
C GLY A 89 -4.24 4.59 10.44
N GLY A 90 -3.75 4.63 9.20
CA GLY A 90 -2.88 5.71 8.71
C GLY A 90 -3.67 6.97 8.32
N ASP A 91 -2.95 8.10 8.25
CA ASP A 91 -3.50 9.36 7.77
C ASP A 91 -3.52 9.39 6.24
N LEU A 92 -4.73 9.41 5.67
CA LEU A 92 -4.93 9.48 4.22
C LEU A 92 -4.39 10.75 3.59
N GLY A 93 -4.59 11.92 4.20
CA GLY A 93 -4.16 13.19 3.61
C GLY A 93 -2.64 13.29 3.53
N VAL A 94 -1.94 12.78 4.55
CA VAL A 94 -0.48 12.67 4.55
C VAL A 94 0.00 11.65 3.51
N PHE A 95 -0.66 10.50 3.42
CA PHE A 95 -0.31 9.47 2.43
C PHE A 95 -0.49 9.96 0.99
N GLU A 96 -1.61 10.60 0.68
CA GLU A 96 -1.86 11.20 -0.63
C GLU A 96 -0.80 12.23 -0.97
N SER A 97 -0.46 13.11 -0.02
CA SER A 97 0.59 14.10 -0.20
C SER A 97 1.96 13.45 -0.50
N ALA A 98 2.30 12.35 0.19
CA ALA A 98 3.53 11.60 -0.08
C ALA A 98 3.52 10.94 -1.47
N LEU A 99 2.39 10.37 -1.88
CA LEU A 99 2.20 9.82 -3.22
C LEU A 99 2.44 10.87 -4.31
N TYR A 100 1.86 12.07 -4.18
CA TYR A 100 2.11 13.16 -5.11
C TYR A 100 3.57 13.60 -5.11
N LYS A 101 4.18 13.75 -3.91
CA LYS A 101 5.57 14.19 -3.78
C LYS A 101 6.58 13.25 -4.42
N SER A 102 6.34 11.94 -4.34
CA SER A 102 7.19 10.92 -4.97
C SER A 102 7.16 10.95 -6.51
N GLY A 103 6.21 11.69 -7.11
CA GLY A 103 5.97 11.69 -8.55
C GLY A 103 5.21 10.45 -9.04
N CYS A 104 4.81 9.54 -8.14
CA CYS A 104 4.07 8.32 -8.48
C CYS A 104 2.72 8.58 -9.15
N PHE A 105 2.13 9.76 -8.92
CA PHE A 105 0.84 10.16 -9.50
C PHE A 105 0.95 11.40 -10.39
N SER A 106 2.15 11.70 -10.91
CA SER A 106 2.25 12.69 -11.97
C SER A 106 1.66 12.12 -13.27
N SER A 107 0.88 12.93 -13.98
CA SER A 107 0.27 12.57 -15.27
C SER A 107 1.29 12.49 -16.42
N GLN A 108 2.54 12.87 -16.16
CA GLN A 108 3.57 12.99 -17.18
C GLN A 108 4.37 11.69 -17.39
N MET A 109 4.20 10.69 -16.52
CA MET A 109 4.94 9.43 -16.62
C MET A 109 4.03 8.20 -16.47
N PRO A 110 4.16 7.21 -17.38
CA PRO A 110 3.48 5.92 -17.24
C PRO A 110 4.16 5.12 -16.12
N VAL A 111 3.62 5.24 -14.91
CA VAL A 111 4.13 4.58 -13.70
C VAL A 111 3.02 3.82 -12.99
N LEU A 112 3.39 2.78 -12.27
CA LEU A 112 2.50 2.06 -11.37
C LEU A 112 3.15 1.93 -9.99
N PRO A 113 2.48 2.32 -8.90
CA PRO A 113 2.99 2.06 -7.56
C PRO A 113 3.08 0.55 -7.33
N THR A 114 4.10 0.14 -6.59
CA THR A 114 4.35 -1.27 -6.26
C THR A 114 4.39 -1.49 -4.76
N TYR A 115 4.76 -0.45 -4.00
CA TYR A 115 4.99 -0.56 -2.57
C TYR A 115 4.80 0.80 -1.86
N ALA A 116 4.19 0.76 -0.68
CA ALA A 116 4.18 1.83 0.29
C ALA A 116 4.39 1.27 1.71
N GLU A 117 5.27 1.90 2.49
CA GLU A 117 5.48 1.57 3.90
C GLU A 117 5.58 2.81 4.75
N GLN A 118 4.78 2.90 5.80
CA GLN A 118 4.98 3.88 6.86
C GLN A 118 6.01 3.31 7.85
N ALA A 119 7.14 4.00 8.01
CA ALA A 119 8.26 3.56 8.85
C ALA A 119 9.05 4.77 9.35
N LYS A 120 10.28 4.55 9.84
CA LYS A 120 11.24 5.61 10.12
C LYS A 120 12.45 5.54 9.17
N TYR A 121 12.98 6.69 8.78
CA TYR A 121 14.27 6.84 8.13
C TYR A 121 15.12 7.81 8.94
N GLU A 122 16.26 7.36 9.46
CA GLU A 122 17.13 8.16 10.33
C GLU A 122 16.34 8.85 11.47
N ASN A 123 15.47 8.08 12.14
CA ASN A 123 14.55 8.50 13.21
C ASN A 123 13.39 9.42 12.81
N LYS A 124 13.25 9.80 11.54
CA LYS A 124 12.13 10.61 11.04
C LYS A 124 11.02 9.71 10.53
N ASN A 125 9.77 10.01 10.88
CA ASN A 125 8.63 9.30 10.32
C ASN A 125 8.54 9.56 8.82
N VAL A 126 8.40 8.50 8.03
CA VAL A 126 8.34 8.57 6.57
C VAL A 126 7.26 7.67 5.99
N TRP A 127 6.83 8.03 4.79
CA TRP A 127 6.30 7.10 3.81
C TRP A 127 7.41 6.70 2.84
N ILE A 128 7.72 5.41 2.78
CA ILE A 128 8.58 4.84 1.75
C ILE A 128 7.71 4.44 0.57
N ILE A 129 7.91 5.05 -0.60
CA ILE A 129 7.09 4.84 -1.79
C ILE A 129 7.95 4.30 -2.92
N GLN A 130 7.48 3.26 -3.61
CA GLN A 130 8.13 2.68 -4.78
C GLN A 130 7.15 2.53 -5.94
N TYR A 131 7.61 2.82 -7.15
CA TYR A 131 6.87 2.58 -8.38
C TYR A 131 7.77 2.03 -9.49
N THR A 132 7.15 1.27 -10.39
CA THR A 132 7.74 0.86 -11.66
C THR A 132 7.31 1.84 -12.77
N ARG A 133 8.12 2.00 -13.81
CA ARG A 133 7.80 2.83 -14.99
C ARG A 133 7.98 2.08 -16.30
N SER A 134 7.18 2.42 -17.31
CA SER A 134 7.35 1.90 -18.68
C SER A 134 8.46 2.65 -19.43
N GLN A 135 9.27 1.93 -20.21
CA GLN A 135 10.35 2.50 -21.04
C GLN A 135 10.09 2.40 -22.55
N GLY A 136 8.84 2.19 -23.00
CA GLY A 136 8.52 2.21 -24.43
C GLY A 136 9.24 1.11 -25.23
N GLY A 137 8.65 -0.09 -25.28
CA GLY A 137 8.99 -1.10 -26.30
C GLY A 137 9.37 -2.49 -25.79
N SER A 138 9.75 -2.66 -24.52
CA SER A 138 9.95 -3.99 -23.86
C SER A 138 10.58 -3.91 -22.45
N GLY A 139 11.07 -2.75 -22.02
CA GLY A 139 11.80 -2.61 -20.76
C GLY A 139 10.91 -2.60 -19.51
N PHE A 140 10.59 -3.78 -18.99
CA PHE A 140 10.12 -3.96 -17.62
C PHE A 140 11.29 -3.87 -16.64
N GLY A 141 11.05 -3.26 -15.48
CA GLY A 141 12.00 -3.29 -14.36
C GLY A 141 12.69 -1.97 -14.03
N HIS A 142 12.34 -0.85 -14.67
CA HIS A 142 12.76 0.45 -14.16
C HIS A 142 11.90 0.87 -12.98
N TYR A 143 12.54 1.22 -11.88
CA TYR A 143 11.88 1.60 -10.64
C TYR A 143 12.52 2.83 -10.03
N HIS A 144 11.72 3.61 -9.30
CA HIS A 144 12.19 4.58 -8.35
C HIS A 144 11.63 4.23 -6.97
N PHE A 145 12.37 4.60 -5.92
CA PHE A 145 11.89 4.52 -4.54
C PHE A 145 12.31 5.78 -3.76
N PHE A 146 11.49 6.18 -2.80
CA PHE A 146 11.62 7.43 -2.06
C PHE A 146 11.32 7.20 -0.59
N ALA A 147 11.99 7.90 0.30
CA ALA A 147 11.55 8.13 1.67
C ALA A 147 11.04 9.58 1.78
N ILE A 148 9.74 9.76 1.99
CA ILE A 148 9.09 11.07 2.10
C ILE A 148 8.76 11.36 3.57
N GLY A 149 9.30 12.44 4.13
CA GLY A 149 9.04 12.85 5.52
C GLY A 149 7.57 13.18 5.76
N LEU A 150 6.97 12.65 6.84
CA LEU A 150 5.54 12.89 7.12
C LEU A 150 5.24 14.33 7.59
N GLU A 151 6.20 14.98 8.24
CA GLU A 151 6.01 16.31 8.83
C GLU A 151 6.14 17.43 7.77
N LYS A 152 7.17 17.35 6.93
CA LYS A 152 7.51 18.40 5.96
C LYS A 152 7.23 18.02 4.51
N LEU A 153 6.88 16.75 4.26
CA LEU A 153 6.69 16.21 2.91
C LEU A 153 7.91 16.45 2.01
N ASP A 154 9.11 16.40 2.59
CA ASP A 154 10.38 16.49 1.91
C ASP A 154 10.90 15.09 1.54
N THR A 155 11.66 15.00 0.44
CA THR A 155 12.32 13.76 0.05
C THR A 155 13.60 13.63 0.88
N LEU A 156 13.62 12.69 1.83
CA LEU A 156 14.76 12.45 2.72
C LEU A 156 15.78 11.49 2.12
N ALA A 157 15.33 10.56 1.28
CA ALA A 157 16.16 9.66 0.51
C ALA A 157 15.44 9.26 -0.77
N TRP A 158 16.21 8.90 -1.80
CA TRP A 158 15.66 8.35 -3.03
C TRP A 158 16.70 7.47 -3.73
N GLY A 159 16.21 6.58 -4.59
CA GLY A 159 17.03 5.78 -5.47
C GLY A 159 16.25 5.33 -6.70
N SER A 160 16.98 4.84 -7.70
CA SER A 160 16.42 4.31 -8.93
C SER A 160 17.24 3.15 -9.45
N CYS A 161 16.65 2.37 -10.36
CA CYS A 161 17.43 1.59 -11.32
C CYS A 161 18.36 2.52 -12.12
N ARG A 162 19.53 2.03 -12.52
CA ARG A 162 20.41 2.71 -13.49
C ARG A 162 19.84 2.67 -14.89
#